data_AF-A0A3C0N334-F1
#
_entry.id   AF-A0A3C0N334-F1
#
_cell.length_a   1.000
_cell.length_b   1.000
_cell.length_c   1.000
_cell.angle_alpha   90.00
_cell.angle_beta   90.00
_cell.angle_gamma   90.00
#
_symmetry.space_group_name_H-M   'P 1'
#
loop_
_entity.id
_entity.type
_entity.pdbx_description
1 polymer ?
#
loop_
_entity_poly.entity_id
_entity_poly.type
_entity_poly.pdbx_seq_one_letter_code
_entity_poly.pdbx_strand_id
1 'polypeptide(L)'
;NEDSERSSLKICLAGVEESQLSLFDDNPAAFKANESLTTEVKLYNKLVLEYQDKTGEKIISRSSCTTNGRLLGRSRREKFPLGIYLTTSTGSPKEDAQRFSNLERVGRQDEVLQTLRLLEPRLQRLTLLVMEREPIIYGDIGMRELVPLPLMGEGIGRLLSIILAIANAKGGTILIDEIENGLHYSVMTDVWQAIADAARRADVQIFATTHSLECIKAAHEAFEASEKYDFRYHRLERVNDDIRAVTYDQETLATSDEMNLEMR
;
A
#
# COMPACT_ATOMS: atom_id res chain seq x y z
N ASN A 1 -7.05 -2.11 -53.89
CA ASN A 1 -7.62 -3.46 -53.71
C ASN A 1 -6.70 -4.28 -52.83
N GLU A 2 -6.77 -4.08 -51.53
CA GLU A 2 -6.22 -5.01 -50.53
C GLU A 2 -7.21 -5.03 -49.37
N ASP A 3 -8.36 -5.67 -49.61
CA ASP A 3 -9.24 -6.11 -48.54
C ASP A 3 -8.56 -7.33 -47.91
N SER A 4 -7.88 -7.13 -46.78
CA SER A 4 -7.37 -8.22 -45.97
C SER A 4 -8.56 -9.09 -45.56
N GLU A 5 -8.58 -10.37 -45.96
CA GLU A 5 -9.60 -11.34 -45.59
C GLU A 5 -9.72 -11.44 -44.06
N ARG A 6 -10.64 -10.67 -43.48
CA ARG A 6 -11.01 -10.82 -42.07
C ARG A 6 -11.82 -12.11 -41.94
N SER A 7 -11.15 -13.17 -41.51
CA SER A 7 -11.82 -14.39 -41.05
C SER A 7 -12.77 -14.02 -39.90
N SER A 8 -14.08 -14.21 -40.11
CA SER A 8 -15.09 -13.92 -39.10
C SER A 8 -15.78 -15.22 -38.65
N LEU A 9 -15.83 -15.45 -37.34
CA LEU A 9 -16.58 -16.54 -36.73
C LEU A 9 -17.89 -15.98 -36.15
N LYS A 10 -19.03 -16.35 -36.73
CA LYS A 10 -20.36 -15.99 -36.21
C LYS A 10 -20.91 -17.14 -35.38
N ILE A 11 -21.24 -16.87 -34.11
CA ILE A 11 -21.85 -17.84 -33.20
C ILE A 11 -23.26 -17.32 -32.87
N CYS A 12 -24.28 -18.09 -33.27
CA CYS A 12 -25.68 -17.79 -32.95
C CYS A 12 -26.14 -18.66 -31.78
N LEU A 13 -26.62 -18.04 -30.71
CA LEU A 13 -27.23 -18.74 -29.58
C LEU A 13 -28.75 -18.67 -29.72
N ALA A 14 -29.42 -19.82 -29.68
CA ALA A 14 -30.88 -19.89 -29.77
C ALA A 14 -31.53 -19.61 -28.40
N GLY A 15 -32.40 -18.59 -28.36
CA GLY A 15 -33.44 -18.40 -27.34
C GLY A 15 -32.99 -17.96 -25.95
N VAL A 16 -33.21 -16.68 -25.62
CA VAL A 16 -33.68 -16.32 -24.28
C VAL A 16 -34.89 -15.41 -24.50
N GLU A 17 -36.07 -15.94 -24.20
CA GLU A 17 -37.32 -15.18 -24.27
C GLU A 17 -37.24 -13.95 -23.37
N GLU A 18 -37.74 -12.83 -23.89
CA GLU A 18 -37.98 -11.59 -23.17
C GLU A 18 -38.69 -11.88 -21.84
N SER A 19 -38.05 -11.61 -20.71
CA SER A 19 -38.78 -11.31 -19.48
C SER A 19 -37.95 -10.42 -18.55
N GLN A 20 -38.33 -9.14 -18.59
CA GLN A 20 -38.22 -8.10 -17.56
C GLN A 20 -36.82 -7.58 -17.21
N LEU A 21 -36.42 -6.57 -17.99
CA LEU A 21 -35.65 -5.43 -17.50
C LEU A 21 -36.58 -4.47 -16.75
N SER A 22 -36.26 -4.14 -15.50
CA SER A 22 -36.62 -2.84 -14.91
C SER A 22 -35.33 -2.11 -14.52
N LEU A 23 -34.91 -1.21 -15.41
CA LEU A 23 -34.02 -0.10 -15.09
C LEU A 23 -34.94 1.11 -14.90
N PHE A 24 -34.94 1.68 -13.70
CA PHE A 24 -35.75 2.81 -13.22
C PHE A 24 -37.20 2.46 -12.82
N ASP A 25 -37.43 2.33 -11.50
CA ASP A 25 -38.73 2.61 -10.90
C ASP A 25 -38.49 3.49 -9.66
N ASP A 26 -38.82 4.77 -9.79
CA ASP A 26 -38.89 5.76 -8.72
C ASP A 26 -40.20 5.56 -7.94
N ASN A 27 -40.17 4.90 -6.78
CA ASN A 27 -41.17 5.12 -5.74
C ASN A 27 -40.68 4.64 -4.35
N PRO A 28 -40.87 5.41 -3.26
CA PRO A 28 -40.40 5.05 -1.93
C PRO A 28 -41.48 4.28 -1.17
N ALA A 29 -41.38 2.96 -1.07
CA ALA A 29 -42.25 2.18 -0.20
C ALA A 29 -41.55 0.97 0.41
N ALA A 30 -41.28 1.09 1.72
CA ALA A 30 -41.08 0.04 2.71
C ALA A 30 -39.99 -1.03 2.41
N PHE A 31 -38.77 -0.74 2.86
CA PHE A 31 -37.78 -1.78 3.17
C PHE A 31 -38.35 -2.72 4.25
N LYS A 32 -38.67 -3.96 3.88
CA LYS A 32 -38.79 -5.06 4.85
C LYS A 32 -37.38 -5.56 5.16
N ALA A 33 -36.97 -5.39 6.42
CA ALA A 33 -35.73 -5.94 6.94
C ALA A 33 -35.80 -7.48 6.93
N ASN A 34 -35.07 -8.13 6.02
CA ASN A 34 -34.44 -9.47 6.13
C ASN A 34 -34.17 -10.16 4.77
N GLU A 35 -33.72 -9.44 3.74
CA GLU A 35 -33.16 -10.10 2.55
C GLU A 35 -31.75 -9.58 2.26
N SER A 36 -30.85 -10.55 2.09
CA SER A 36 -29.42 -10.36 1.87
C SER A 36 -29.18 -9.59 0.57
N LEU A 37 -28.50 -8.44 0.66
CA LEU A 37 -28.08 -7.61 -0.47
C LEU A 37 -26.89 -8.24 -1.20
N THR A 38 -27.09 -9.39 -1.84
CA THR A 38 -26.13 -9.88 -2.83
C THR A 38 -26.62 -9.51 -4.22
N THR A 39 -25.91 -8.60 -4.87
CA THR A 39 -26.03 -8.27 -6.30
C THR A 39 -25.54 -9.45 -7.15
N GLU A 40 -26.18 -10.62 -7.02
CA GLU A 40 -25.88 -11.75 -7.89
C GLU A 40 -26.55 -11.52 -9.25
N VAL A 41 -25.77 -10.95 -10.16
CA VAL A 41 -26.10 -10.92 -11.59
C VAL A 41 -26.16 -12.37 -12.08
N LYS A 42 -27.37 -12.90 -12.34
CA LYS A 42 -27.55 -14.20 -12.97
C LYS A 42 -26.92 -14.18 -14.38
N LEU A 43 -25.81 -14.89 -14.54
CA LEU A 43 -25.05 -14.99 -15.78
C LEU A 43 -25.68 -16.03 -16.71
N TYR A 44 -26.49 -15.58 -17.66
CA TYR A 44 -27.03 -16.44 -18.72
C TYR A 44 -26.01 -16.51 -19.87
N ASN A 45 -25.53 -17.73 -20.14
CA ASN A 45 -24.66 -18.13 -21.25
C ASN A 45 -23.19 -17.63 -21.20
N LYS A 46 -22.24 -18.58 -21.20
CA LYS A 46 -20.79 -18.34 -21.21
C LYS A 46 -20.22 -18.71 -22.57
N LEU A 47 -19.49 -17.79 -23.21
CA LEU A 47 -18.63 -18.10 -24.34
C LEU A 47 -17.26 -18.52 -23.81
N VAL A 48 -16.83 -19.73 -24.16
CA VAL A 48 -15.50 -20.26 -23.84
C VAL A 48 -14.73 -20.40 -25.15
N LEU A 49 -13.65 -19.64 -25.29
CA LEU A 49 -12.69 -19.75 -26.37
C LEU A 49 -11.47 -20.50 -25.84
N GLU A 50 -11.28 -21.73 -26.30
CA GLU A 50 -10.06 -22.49 -26.04
C GLU A 50 -9.16 -22.40 -27.26
N TYR A 51 -7.94 -21.90 -27.05
CA TYR A 51 -6.90 -21.84 -28.05
C TYR A 51 -5.69 -22.63 -27.55
N GLN A 52 -5.11 -23.44 -28.42
CA GLN A 52 -3.85 -24.11 -28.17
C GLN A 52 -2.83 -23.54 -29.14
N ASP A 53 -1.76 -22.97 -28.61
CA ASP A 53 -0.71 -22.42 -29.44
C ASP A 53 0.21 -23.53 -30.00
N LYS A 54 1.18 -23.13 -30.84
CA LYS A 54 2.15 -24.06 -31.44
C LYS A 54 3.12 -24.68 -30.43
N THR A 55 3.20 -24.12 -29.21
CA THR A 55 4.05 -24.63 -28.12
C THR A 55 3.30 -25.66 -27.25
N GLY A 56 1.98 -25.81 -27.48
CA GLY A 56 1.09 -26.71 -26.76
C GLY A 56 0.41 -26.07 -25.55
N GLU A 57 0.66 -24.78 -25.28
CA GLU A 57 0.06 -24.02 -24.21
C GLU A 57 -1.42 -23.74 -24.50
N LYS A 58 -2.30 -24.06 -23.54
CA LYS A 58 -3.74 -23.86 -23.64
C LYS A 58 -4.16 -22.55 -23.01
N ILE A 59 -4.66 -21.63 -23.82
CA ILE A 59 -5.24 -20.37 -23.38
C ILE A 59 -6.76 -20.52 -23.41
N ILE A 60 -7.40 -20.37 -22.25
CA ILE A 60 -8.86 -20.40 -22.13
C ILE A 60 -9.35 -18.99 -21.83
N SER A 61 -10.00 -18.36 -22.81
CA SER A 61 -10.71 -17.09 -22.63
C SER A 61 -12.18 -17.36 -22.34
N ARG A 62 -12.71 -16.73 -21.29
CA ARG A 62 -14.11 -16.86 -20.89
C ARG A 62 -14.77 -15.48 -20.88
N SER A 63 -15.83 -15.35 -21.66
CA SER A 63 -16.62 -14.12 -21.75
C SER A 63 -18.09 -14.44 -21.49
N SER A 64 -18.74 -13.60 -20.69
CA SER A 64 -20.19 -13.66 -20.50
C SER A 64 -20.85 -12.53 -21.29
N CYS A 65 -21.98 -12.83 -21.93
CA CYS A 65 -22.74 -11.84 -22.68
C CYS A 65 -24.00 -11.48 -21.90
N THR A 66 -24.32 -10.20 -21.77
CA THR A 66 -25.63 -9.78 -21.28
C THR A 66 -26.69 -9.93 -22.37
N THR A 67 -27.97 -9.94 -21.98
CA THR A 67 -29.12 -9.99 -22.91
C THR A 67 -29.11 -8.85 -23.93
N ASN A 68 -28.43 -7.74 -23.63
CA ASN A 68 -28.30 -6.58 -24.51
C ASN A 68 -27.02 -6.62 -25.37
N GLY A 69 -26.34 -7.76 -25.46
CA GLY A 69 -25.17 -7.94 -26.31
C GLY A 69 -23.86 -7.33 -25.78
N ARG A 70 -23.81 -6.87 -24.52
CA ARG A 70 -22.56 -6.37 -23.92
C ARG A 70 -21.74 -7.53 -23.38
N LEU A 71 -20.50 -7.63 -23.84
CA LEU A 71 -19.51 -8.55 -23.29
C LEU A 71 -19.08 -8.05 -21.90
N LEU A 72 -19.43 -8.79 -20.87
CA LEU A 72 -18.83 -8.66 -19.55
C LEU A 72 -17.51 -9.43 -19.57
N GLY A 73 -16.44 -8.74 -19.94
CA GLY A 73 -15.10 -9.22 -19.62
C GLY A 73 -14.96 -9.22 -18.11
N ARG A 74 -14.79 -10.38 -17.48
CA ARG A 74 -14.06 -10.41 -16.21
C ARG A 74 -12.65 -10.01 -16.56
N SER A 75 -12.36 -8.71 -16.55
CA SER A 75 -11.00 -8.25 -16.30
C SER A 75 -10.57 -9.02 -15.06
N ARG A 76 -9.62 -9.94 -15.22
CA ARG A 76 -8.87 -10.43 -14.10
C ARG A 76 -8.17 -9.16 -13.61
N ARG A 77 -8.79 -8.43 -12.68
CA ARG A 77 -8.08 -7.43 -11.91
C ARG A 77 -6.95 -8.24 -11.32
N GLU A 78 -5.74 -8.05 -11.84
CA GLU A 78 -4.56 -8.47 -11.14
C GLU A 78 -4.76 -7.95 -9.72
N LYS A 79 -4.70 -8.85 -8.75
CA LYS A 79 -4.73 -8.42 -7.35
C LYS A 79 -3.45 -7.62 -7.20
N PHE A 80 -3.54 -6.31 -7.39
CA PHE A 80 -2.44 -5.44 -7.10
C PHE A 80 -2.05 -5.71 -5.64
N PRO A 81 -0.75 -5.90 -5.36
CA PRO A 81 -0.29 -5.97 -3.99
C PRO A 81 -0.86 -4.79 -3.20
N LEU A 82 -1.23 -5.03 -1.94
CA LEU A 82 -1.85 -4.00 -1.09
C LEU A 82 -0.95 -2.76 -1.05
N GLY A 83 -1.49 -1.61 -1.46
CA GLY A 83 -0.79 -0.33 -1.49
C GLY A 83 -1.25 0.57 -0.35
N ILE A 84 -0.31 1.08 0.46
CA ILE A 84 -0.59 2.12 1.47
C ILE A 84 0.21 3.38 1.12
N TYR A 85 -0.43 4.55 1.19
CA TYR A 85 0.23 5.84 1.00
C TYR A 85 0.18 6.65 2.29
N LEU A 86 1.33 7.20 2.69
CA LEU A 86 1.50 8.10 3.82
C LEU A 86 1.92 9.47 3.30
N THR A 87 1.06 10.48 3.50
CA THR A 87 1.33 11.89 3.17
C THR A 87 2.27 12.51 4.20
N THR A 88 2.74 13.74 3.99
CA THR A 88 3.62 14.46 4.91
C THR A 88 2.99 14.77 6.28
N SER A 89 1.66 14.95 6.33
CA SER A 89 0.91 15.23 7.55
C SER A 89 0.93 14.07 8.55
N THR A 90 0.71 14.38 9.83
CA THR A 90 0.41 13.39 10.87
C THR A 90 -0.68 12.43 10.37
N GLY A 91 -0.38 11.13 10.39
CA GLY A 91 -1.28 10.09 9.90
C GLY A 91 -2.67 10.19 10.54
N SER A 92 -3.68 9.62 9.88
CA SER A 92 -5.04 9.63 10.43
C SER A 92 -5.06 8.82 11.73
N PRO A 93 -5.33 9.41 12.92
CA PRO A 93 -5.33 8.67 14.19
C PRO A 93 -6.27 7.46 14.15
N LYS A 94 -7.36 7.58 13.39
CA LYS A 94 -8.33 6.51 13.16
C LYS A 94 -7.77 5.36 12.32
N GLU A 95 -7.00 5.65 11.27
CA GLU A 95 -6.37 4.60 10.47
C GLU A 95 -5.28 3.89 11.27
N ASP A 96 -4.47 4.65 12.02
CA ASP A 96 -3.43 4.08 12.87
C ASP A 96 -4.04 3.24 13.99
N ALA A 97 -5.12 3.70 14.63
CA ALA A 97 -5.89 2.90 15.58
C ALA A 97 -6.39 1.59 14.97
N GLN A 98 -6.94 1.62 13.76
CA GLN A 98 -7.43 0.42 13.08
C GLN A 98 -6.29 -0.55 12.75
N ARG A 99 -5.16 -0.04 12.24
CA ARG A 99 -3.96 -0.83 11.93
C ARG A 99 -3.36 -1.44 13.20
N PHE A 100 -3.29 -0.68 14.28
CA PHE A 100 -2.82 -1.14 15.58
C PHE A 100 -3.71 -2.24 16.14
N SER A 101 -5.05 -2.05 16.09
CA SER A 101 -6.01 -3.07 16.51
C SER A 101 -5.87 -4.38 15.72
N ASN A 102 -5.56 -4.31 14.42
CA ASN A 102 -5.30 -5.50 13.61
C ASN A 102 -4.07 -6.29 14.10
N LEU A 103 -3.01 -5.59 14.54
CA LEU A 103 -1.79 -6.20 15.10
C LEU A 103 -2.03 -6.78 16.49
N GLU A 104 -2.70 -6.02 17.35
CA GLU A 104 -3.02 -6.44 18.72
C GLU A 104 -3.86 -7.73 18.73
N ARG A 105 -4.84 -7.82 17.82
CA ARG A 105 -5.66 -9.03 17.63
C ARG A 105 -4.85 -10.31 17.37
N VAL A 106 -3.65 -10.19 16.82
CA VAL A 106 -2.76 -11.32 16.52
C VAL A 106 -1.51 -11.36 17.40
N GLY A 107 -1.46 -10.55 18.47
CA GLY A 107 -0.36 -10.54 19.44
C GLY A 107 0.96 -9.97 18.91
N ARG A 108 0.93 -9.11 17.89
CA ARG A 108 2.12 -8.53 17.23
C ARG A 108 2.37 -7.05 17.57
N GLN A 109 1.60 -6.48 18.49
CA GLN A 109 1.72 -5.07 18.89
C GLN A 109 3.09 -4.74 19.48
N ASP A 110 3.78 -5.71 20.07
CA ASP A 110 5.09 -5.51 20.68
C ASP A 110 6.16 -5.13 19.66
N GLU A 111 5.99 -5.51 18.38
CA GLU A 111 6.87 -5.08 17.29
C GLU A 111 6.88 -3.56 17.15
N VAL A 112 5.70 -2.93 17.25
CA VAL A 112 5.55 -1.47 17.19
C VAL A 112 6.17 -0.81 18.42
N LEU A 113 5.88 -1.38 19.61
CA LEU A 113 6.40 -0.87 20.88
C LEU A 113 7.94 -0.84 20.89
N GLN A 114 8.61 -1.91 20.46
CA GLN A 114 10.07 -1.94 20.44
C GLN A 114 10.66 -0.90 19.47
N THR A 115 10.05 -0.71 18.31
CA THR A 115 10.53 0.31 17.36
C THR A 115 10.33 1.74 17.89
N LEU A 116 9.21 2.04 18.53
CA LEU A 116 8.97 3.39 19.09
C LEU A 116 9.91 3.73 20.26
N ARG A 117 10.46 2.73 20.96
CA ARG A 117 11.46 2.96 22.01
C ARG A 117 12.78 3.56 21.52
N LEU A 118 13.05 3.49 20.20
CA LEU A 118 14.18 4.21 19.60
C LEU A 118 14.06 5.73 19.80
N LEU A 119 12.83 6.24 19.83
CA LEU A 119 12.54 7.67 20.00
C LEU A 119 12.14 8.03 21.44
N GLU A 120 11.39 7.15 22.12
CA GLU A 120 11.02 7.33 23.53
C GLU A 120 11.35 6.07 24.33
N PRO A 121 12.58 5.98 24.88
CA PRO A 121 13.04 4.81 25.63
C PRO A 121 12.20 4.48 26.87
N ARG A 122 11.47 5.47 27.43
CA ARG A 122 10.61 5.26 28.60
C ARG A 122 9.27 4.61 28.24
N LEU A 123 8.94 4.45 26.96
CA LEU A 123 7.66 3.88 26.52
C LEU A 123 7.53 2.42 26.98
N GLN A 124 6.65 2.18 27.94
CA GLN A 124 6.46 0.88 28.58
C GLN A 124 5.42 0.03 27.84
N ARG A 125 4.35 0.66 27.36
CA ARG A 125 3.19 -0.02 26.74
C ARG A 125 2.43 0.94 25.81
N LEU A 126 1.78 0.36 24.81
CA LEU A 126 0.77 1.01 23.98
C LEU A 126 -0.61 0.42 24.29
N THR A 127 -1.65 1.25 24.27
CA THR A 127 -3.04 0.82 24.42
C THR A 127 -3.96 1.66 23.56
N LEU A 128 -5.03 1.04 23.04
CA LEU A 128 -6.08 1.77 22.34
C LEU A 128 -7.15 2.23 23.34
N LEU A 129 -7.45 3.52 23.37
CA LEU A 129 -8.57 4.08 24.13
C LEU A 129 -9.52 4.80 23.19
N VAL A 130 -10.82 4.81 23.52
CA VAL A 130 -11.83 5.54 22.77
C VAL A 130 -12.22 6.78 23.54
N MET A 131 -11.88 7.95 23.01
CA MET A 131 -12.20 9.26 23.58
C MET A 131 -13.11 10.00 22.60
N GLU A 132 -14.25 10.50 23.06
CA GLU A 132 -15.20 11.24 22.22
C GLU A 132 -15.64 10.49 20.93
N ARG A 133 -15.68 9.15 21.00
CA ARG A 133 -15.97 8.22 19.88
C ARG A 133 -14.86 8.05 18.85
N GLU A 134 -13.70 8.64 19.04
CA GLU A 134 -12.52 8.42 18.21
C GLU A 134 -11.53 7.49 18.92
N PRO A 135 -11.09 6.40 18.28
CA PRO A 135 -10.07 5.54 18.84
C PRO A 135 -8.69 6.21 18.68
N ILE A 136 -7.96 6.32 19.77
CA ILE A 136 -6.63 6.93 19.83
C ILE A 136 -5.68 5.97 20.54
N ILE A 137 -4.44 5.89 20.05
CA ILE A 137 -3.38 5.09 20.67
C ILE A 137 -2.74 5.95 21.77
N TYR A 138 -2.61 5.37 22.95
CA TYR A 138 -2.00 5.96 24.14
C TYR A 138 -0.75 5.20 24.55
N GLY A 139 0.26 5.94 25.02
CA GLY A 139 1.53 5.43 25.49
C GLY A 139 1.65 5.56 27.00
N ASP A 140 2.15 4.53 27.65
CA ASP A 140 2.57 4.56 29.04
C ASP A 140 4.06 4.89 29.11
N ILE A 141 4.42 6.01 29.73
CA ILE A 141 5.82 6.43 29.93
C ILE A 141 6.19 6.51 31.43
N GLY A 142 5.45 5.81 32.29
CA GLY A 142 5.68 5.84 33.74
C GLY A 142 5.17 7.11 34.43
N MET A 143 4.25 7.85 33.78
CA MET A 143 3.53 8.98 34.37
C MET A 143 2.24 8.52 35.07
N ARG A 144 1.56 9.45 35.75
CA ARG A 144 0.28 9.16 36.43
C ARG A 144 -0.83 8.76 35.47
N GLU A 145 -0.81 9.35 34.27
CA GLU A 145 -1.81 9.13 33.22
C GLU A 145 -1.10 8.75 31.92
N LEU A 146 -1.81 8.02 31.07
CA LEU A 146 -1.32 7.67 29.74
C LEU A 146 -1.35 8.90 28.84
N VAL A 147 -0.37 9.00 27.94
CA VAL A 147 -0.23 10.13 27.03
C VAL A 147 -0.74 9.73 25.64
N PRO A 148 -1.62 10.51 24.99
CA PRO A 148 -1.97 10.26 23.59
C PRO A 148 -0.71 10.31 22.71
N LEU A 149 -0.49 9.31 21.84
CA LEU A 149 0.67 9.24 20.97
C LEU A 149 0.89 10.51 20.13
N PRO A 150 -0.15 11.15 19.56
CA PRO A 150 0.02 12.42 18.83
C PRO A 150 0.62 13.55 19.67
N LEU A 151 0.50 13.49 21.00
CA LEU A 151 1.08 14.48 21.92
C LEU A 151 2.49 14.13 22.40
N MET A 152 3.00 12.94 22.08
CA MET A 152 4.35 12.51 22.46
C MET A 152 5.44 13.08 21.52
N GLY A 153 5.04 13.65 20.38
CA GLY A 153 5.93 14.26 19.39
C GLY A 153 5.65 13.78 17.97
N GLU A 154 5.92 14.63 17.00
CA GLU A 154 5.63 14.35 15.58
C GLU A 154 6.39 13.13 15.06
N GLY A 155 7.69 13.00 15.39
CA GLY A 155 8.50 11.85 14.98
C GLY A 155 7.98 10.51 15.50
N ILE A 156 7.41 10.46 16.71
CA ILE A 156 6.80 9.24 17.27
C ILE A 156 5.53 8.89 16.51
N GLY A 157 4.65 9.87 16.27
CA GLY A 157 3.44 9.66 15.47
C GLY A 157 3.79 9.20 14.05
N ARG A 158 4.82 9.81 13.45
CA ARG A 158 5.31 9.46 12.11
C ARG A 158 5.81 8.03 12.04
N LEU A 159 6.72 7.64 12.94
CA LEU A 159 7.28 6.30 13.00
C LEU A 159 6.20 5.25 13.28
N LEU A 160 5.23 5.57 14.14
CA LEU A 160 4.07 4.72 14.40
C LEU A 160 3.30 4.44 13.11
N SER A 161 2.92 5.48 12.36
CA SER A 161 2.18 5.32 11.10
C SER A 161 2.95 4.48 10.08
N ILE A 162 4.27 4.68 9.96
CA ILE A 162 5.14 3.92 9.05
C ILE A 162 5.17 2.44 9.42
N ILE A 163 5.47 2.09 10.67
CA ILE A 163 5.58 0.69 11.11
C ILE A 163 4.23 -0.02 11.04
N LEU A 164 3.15 0.67 11.40
CA LEU A 164 1.79 0.13 11.25
C LEU A 164 1.41 -0.12 9.79
N ALA A 165 1.79 0.78 8.88
CA ALA A 165 1.58 0.58 7.46
C ALA A 165 2.34 -0.66 6.97
N ILE A 166 3.63 -0.79 7.30
CA ILE A 166 4.47 -1.94 6.94
C ILE A 166 3.84 -3.25 7.43
N ALA A 167 3.44 -3.30 8.70
CA ALA A 167 2.86 -4.49 9.29
C ALA A 167 1.51 -4.90 8.68
N ASN A 168 0.75 -3.95 8.13
CA ASN A 168 -0.54 -4.20 7.47
C ASN A 168 -0.42 -4.40 5.96
N ALA A 169 0.72 -4.11 5.33
CA ALA A 169 0.93 -4.19 3.88
C ALA A 169 1.66 -5.47 3.42
N LYS A 170 1.59 -6.59 4.16
CA LYS A 170 2.36 -7.81 3.87
C LYS A 170 2.31 -8.26 2.39
N GLY A 171 3.47 -8.44 1.75
CA GLY A 171 3.58 -8.77 0.32
C GLY A 171 3.23 -7.59 -0.61
N GLY A 172 3.26 -6.38 -0.07
CA GLY A 172 2.66 -5.17 -0.62
C GLY A 172 3.66 -4.08 -0.98
N THR A 173 3.13 -2.87 -1.19
CA THR A 173 3.93 -1.68 -1.46
C THR A 173 3.48 -0.52 -0.57
N ILE A 174 4.43 0.27 -0.10
CA ILE A 174 4.16 1.50 0.65
C ILE A 174 4.82 2.67 -0.03
N LEU A 175 4.08 3.77 -0.13
CA LEU A 175 4.53 5.05 -0.64
C LEU A 175 4.56 6.02 0.54
N ILE A 176 5.70 6.66 0.81
CA ILE A 176 5.90 7.56 1.95
C ILE A 176 6.43 8.89 1.43
N ASP A 177 5.71 9.97 1.71
CA ASP A 177 6.14 11.32 1.33
C ASP A 177 6.84 12.03 2.49
N GLU A 178 8.07 12.49 2.33
CA GLU A 178 8.94 13.04 3.39
C GLU A 178 9.09 12.07 4.58
N ILE A 179 9.78 10.97 4.35
CA ILE A 179 9.94 9.90 5.35
C ILE A 179 10.58 10.38 6.65
N GLU A 180 11.46 11.38 6.57
CA GLU A 180 12.20 11.98 7.68
C GLU A 180 11.40 12.96 8.55
N ASN A 181 10.18 13.33 8.14
CA ASN A 181 9.47 14.44 8.78
C ASN A 181 9.30 14.22 10.30
N GLY A 182 9.70 15.22 11.10
CA GLY A 182 9.66 15.17 12.56
C GLY A 182 10.72 14.29 13.24
N LEU A 183 11.61 13.63 12.49
CA LEU A 183 12.70 12.82 13.03
C LEU A 183 13.98 13.64 13.20
N HIS A 184 14.60 13.54 14.38
CA HIS A 184 15.90 14.17 14.62
C HIS A 184 17.02 13.34 13.97
N TYR A 185 18.06 14.00 13.44
CA TYR A 185 19.11 13.31 12.69
C TYR A 185 19.84 12.23 13.51
N SER A 186 19.97 12.42 14.82
CA SER A 186 20.72 11.53 15.71
C SER A 186 20.12 10.13 15.88
N VAL A 187 18.86 9.93 15.49
CA VAL A 187 18.14 8.63 15.60
C VAL A 187 17.80 8.05 14.23
N MET A 188 18.13 8.76 13.15
CA MET A 188 17.62 8.46 11.83
C MET A 188 18.22 7.16 11.25
N THR A 189 19.48 6.87 11.54
CA THR A 189 20.13 5.60 11.16
C THR A 189 19.42 4.42 11.83
N ASP A 190 19.17 4.49 13.14
CA ASP A 190 18.46 3.44 13.88
C ASP A 190 17.00 3.26 13.39
N VAL A 191 16.33 4.37 13.08
CA VAL A 191 14.98 4.35 12.50
C VAL A 191 14.97 3.66 11.13
N TRP A 192 15.94 3.96 10.26
CA TRP A 192 16.07 3.31 8.97
C TRP A 192 16.33 1.80 9.09
N GLN A 193 17.17 1.37 10.04
CA GLN A 193 17.38 -0.05 10.33
C GLN A 193 16.06 -0.72 10.73
N ALA A 194 15.30 -0.11 11.64
CA ALA A 194 14.02 -0.66 12.07
C ALA A 194 12.98 -0.73 10.94
N ILE A 195 12.93 0.30 10.07
CA ILE A 195 12.06 0.32 8.89
C ILE A 195 12.45 -0.78 7.90
N ALA A 196 13.76 -0.92 7.60
CA ALA A 196 14.27 -1.94 6.69
C ALA A 196 13.96 -3.35 7.20
N ASP A 197 14.15 -3.61 8.49
CA ASP A 197 13.87 -4.90 9.11
C ASP A 197 12.38 -5.21 9.14
N ALA A 198 11.53 -4.21 9.42
CA ALA A 198 10.08 -4.38 9.32
C ALA A 198 9.65 -4.70 7.89
N ALA A 199 10.20 -3.98 6.89
CA ALA A 199 9.90 -4.16 5.48
C ALA A 199 10.29 -5.56 4.98
N ARG A 200 11.49 -6.03 5.32
CA ARG A 200 11.99 -7.36 4.97
C ARG A 200 11.13 -8.47 5.59
N ARG A 201 10.79 -8.36 6.89
CA ARG A 201 9.94 -9.35 7.58
C ARG A 201 8.53 -9.41 6.99
N ALA A 202 8.01 -8.29 6.51
CA ALA A 202 6.68 -8.19 5.92
C ALA A 202 6.65 -8.42 4.40
N ASP A 203 7.81 -8.59 3.76
CA ASP A 203 7.94 -8.65 2.28
C ASP A 203 7.27 -7.44 1.62
N VAL A 204 7.66 -6.24 2.06
CA VAL A 204 7.09 -4.96 1.61
C VAL A 204 8.13 -4.15 0.87
N GLN A 205 7.75 -3.65 -0.32
CA GLN A 205 8.55 -2.65 -1.03
C GLN A 205 8.16 -1.25 -0.57
N ILE A 206 9.14 -0.44 -0.20
CA ILE A 206 8.93 0.96 0.21
C ILE A 206 9.49 1.88 -0.87
N PHE A 207 8.68 2.85 -1.28
CA PHE A 207 9.13 4.03 -2.02
C PHE A 207 8.94 5.24 -1.13
N ALA A 208 10.02 5.97 -0.90
CA ALA A 208 10.02 7.13 -0.03
C ALA A 208 10.59 8.35 -0.76
N THR A 209 10.01 9.52 -0.51
CA THR A 209 10.60 10.81 -0.89
C THR A 209 11.30 11.42 0.31
N THR A 210 12.32 12.21 0.03
CA THR A 210 13.03 13.01 1.03
C THR A 210 13.66 14.20 0.32
N HIS A 211 13.82 15.30 1.05
CA HIS A 211 14.64 16.43 0.63
C HIS A 211 15.85 16.64 1.55
N SER A 212 16.06 15.76 2.53
CA SER A 212 17.15 15.84 3.51
C SER A 212 18.35 15.01 3.06
N LEU A 213 19.49 15.68 2.97
CA LEU A 213 20.77 15.01 2.70
C LEU A 213 21.14 14.09 3.87
N GLU A 214 20.89 14.53 5.09
CA GLU A 214 21.10 13.77 6.32
C GLU A 214 20.29 12.48 6.31
N CYS A 215 19.04 12.52 5.84
CA CYS A 215 18.21 11.33 5.68
C CYS A 215 18.80 10.33 4.68
N ILE A 216 19.29 10.82 3.55
CA ILE A 216 19.93 9.97 2.52
C ILE A 216 21.19 9.29 3.10
N LYS A 217 22.04 10.05 3.81
CA LYS A 217 23.25 9.51 4.45
C LYS A 217 22.93 8.48 5.54
N ALA A 218 21.97 8.81 6.41
CA ALA A 218 21.52 7.88 7.46
C ALA A 218 20.90 6.60 6.89
N ALA A 219 20.18 6.70 5.78
CA ALA A 219 19.69 5.52 5.05
C ALA A 219 20.87 4.69 4.53
N HIS A 220 21.82 5.32 3.83
CA HIS A 220 22.99 4.61 3.30
C HIS A 220 23.75 3.86 4.40
N GLU A 221 24.06 4.53 5.51
CA GLU A 221 24.73 3.94 6.68
C GLU A 221 23.94 2.75 7.26
N ALA A 222 22.62 2.90 7.42
CA ALA A 222 21.75 1.84 7.94
C ALA A 222 21.75 0.58 7.06
N PHE A 223 21.76 0.75 5.74
CA PHE A 223 21.76 -0.37 4.79
C PHE A 223 23.16 -0.96 4.55
N GLU A 224 24.22 -0.16 4.72
CA GLU A 224 25.61 -0.65 4.69
C GLU A 224 25.92 -1.56 5.88
N ALA A 225 25.40 -1.22 7.07
CA ALA A 225 25.53 -2.05 8.27
C ALA A 225 24.68 -3.34 8.24
N SER A 226 23.79 -3.49 7.26
CA SER A 226 22.89 -4.64 7.11
C SER A 226 23.55 -5.77 6.31
N GLU A 227 23.18 -7.02 6.58
CA GLU A 227 23.65 -8.19 5.81
C GLU A 227 23.35 -8.10 4.31
N LYS A 228 22.30 -7.37 3.96
CA LYS A 228 21.85 -7.17 2.59
C LYS A 228 21.66 -5.69 2.32
N TYR A 229 22.29 -5.22 1.24
CA TYR A 229 22.11 -3.88 0.70
C TYR A 229 21.02 -3.90 -0.39
N ASP A 230 19.79 -3.57 0.00
CA ASP A 230 18.62 -3.48 -0.89
C ASP A 230 18.02 -2.07 -0.98
N PHE A 231 18.84 -1.05 -0.74
CA PHE A 231 18.50 0.37 -0.89
C PHE A 231 18.95 0.92 -2.25
N ARG A 232 18.14 1.82 -2.82
CA ARG A 232 18.49 2.62 -4.00
C ARG A 232 17.98 4.04 -3.83
N TYR A 233 18.80 4.99 -4.26
CA TYR A 233 18.43 6.40 -4.28
C TYR A 233 18.25 6.87 -5.72
N HIS A 234 17.18 7.62 -5.97
CA HIS A 234 16.88 8.22 -7.27
C HIS A 234 16.76 9.73 -7.08
N ARG A 235 17.73 10.50 -7.56
CA ARG A 235 17.64 11.96 -7.62
C ARG A 235 16.87 12.37 -8.86
N LEU A 236 15.84 13.19 -8.67
CA LEU A 236 15.05 13.73 -9.77
C LEU A 236 15.56 15.13 -10.11
N GLU A 237 15.96 15.34 -11.36
CA GLU A 237 16.46 16.62 -11.87
C GLU A 237 15.70 17.05 -13.12
N ARG A 238 15.52 18.37 -13.30
CA ARG A 238 14.88 18.92 -14.51
C ARG A 238 15.93 19.33 -15.52
N VAL A 239 15.89 18.73 -16.71
CA VAL A 239 16.81 19.00 -17.82
C VAL A 239 16.00 19.28 -19.08
N ASN A 240 16.08 20.50 -19.62
CA ASN A 240 15.31 20.92 -20.81
C ASN A 240 13.80 20.65 -20.69
N ASP A 241 13.19 21.05 -19.56
CA ASP A 241 11.78 20.82 -19.20
C ASP A 241 11.36 19.35 -18.96
N ASP A 242 12.24 18.37 -19.20
CA ASP A 242 12.00 16.97 -18.84
C ASP A 242 12.51 16.64 -17.44
N ILE A 243 11.81 15.77 -16.72
CA ILE A 243 12.29 15.19 -15.45
C ILE A 243 13.11 13.94 -15.76
N ARG A 244 14.36 13.91 -15.29
CA ARG A 244 15.27 12.76 -15.40
C ARG A 244 15.59 12.23 -14.01
N ALA A 245 15.72 10.90 -13.90
CA ALA A 245 16.14 10.24 -12.67
C ALA A 245 17.60 9.80 -12.79
N VAL A 246 18.45 10.30 -11.90
CA VAL A 246 19.82 9.82 -11.69
C VAL A 246 19.78 8.80 -10.57
N THR A 247 20.26 7.59 -10.83
CA THR A 247 20.21 6.49 -9.86
C THR A 247 21.57 6.33 -9.20
N TYR A 248 21.56 6.27 -7.86
CA TYR A 248 22.72 5.98 -7.04
C TYR A 248 22.53 4.60 -6.40
N ASP A 249 23.48 3.71 -6.65
CA ASP A 249 23.63 2.42 -5.98
C ASP A 249 24.59 2.55 -4.77
N GLN A 250 24.96 1.42 -4.16
CA GLN A 250 25.83 1.39 -2.98
C GLN A 250 27.17 2.10 -3.23
N GLU A 251 27.86 1.75 -4.32
CA GLU A 251 29.19 2.27 -4.64
C GLU A 251 29.14 3.76 -5.00
N THR A 252 28.12 4.16 -5.77
CA THR A 252 27.93 5.56 -6.17
C THR A 252 27.58 6.43 -4.97
N LEU A 253 26.74 5.94 -4.03
CA LEU A 253 26.43 6.67 -2.80
C LEU A 253 27.67 6.82 -1.91
N ALA A 254 28.41 5.74 -1.67
CA ALA A 254 29.62 5.77 -0.85
C ALA A 254 30.65 6.77 -1.41
N THR A 255 30.92 6.71 -2.72
CA THR A 255 31.84 7.63 -3.39
C THR A 255 31.34 9.09 -3.29
N SER A 256 30.05 9.31 -3.49
CA SER A 256 29.47 10.66 -3.44
C SER A 256 29.53 11.25 -2.04
N ASP A 257 29.35 10.44 -1.00
CA ASP A 257 29.46 10.87 0.39
C ASP A 257 30.91 11.19 0.77
N GLU A 258 31.87 10.30 0.44
CA GLU A 258 33.30 10.51 0.69
C GLU A 258 33.85 11.78 0.00
N MET A 259 33.45 11.99 -1.25
CA MET A 259 33.90 13.12 -2.06
C MET A 259 33.10 14.41 -1.80
N ASN A 260 32.11 14.40 -0.89
CA ASN A 260 31.19 15.50 -0.64
C ASN A 260 30.54 16.05 -1.92
N LEU A 261 30.18 15.17 -2.85
CA LEU A 261 29.49 15.54 -4.08
C LEU A 261 28.05 15.95 -3.78
N GLU A 262 27.51 16.84 -4.60
CA GLU A 262 26.12 17.28 -4.48
C GLU A 262 25.18 16.11 -4.80
N MET A 263 24.54 15.57 -3.77
CA MET A 263 23.56 14.48 -3.86
C MET A 263 22.10 14.99 -3.83
N ARG A 264 21.87 16.26 -3.48
CA ARG A 264 20.54 16.89 -3.45
C ARG A 264 20.16 17.50 -4.79
#